data_AF-A0A5E4ZB29-F1
#
_entry.id   AF-A0A5E4ZB29-F1
#
_cell.length_a   1.000
_cell.length_b   1.000
_cell.length_c   1.000
_cell.angle_alpha   90.00
_cell.angle_beta   90.00
_cell.angle_gamma   90.00
#
_symmetry.space_group_name_H-M   'P 1'
#
loop_
_entity.id
_entity.type
_entity.pdbx_description
1 polymer ?
#
loop_
_entity_poly.entity_id
_entity_poly.type
_entity_poly.pdbx_seq_one_letter_code
_entity_poly.pdbx_strand_id
1 'polypeptide(L)'
;METGPLSVWFYHGLRQRGVPVDCIHARHVHAALATQLNKTDANDAHGIAQLTRSGWYRPVAVKSIASHEVRLLLGARSQLVSMRTGLYNQIRGVLKTFGVVLPALAAPARSSLNSMCQQHR
;
A
#
# COMPACT_ATOMS: atom_id res chain seq x y z
N MET A 1 12.09 -7.46 11.86
CA MET A 1 11.48 -7.55 10.52
C MET A 1 11.71 -6.21 9.84
N GLU A 2 12.30 -6.23 8.65
CA GLU A 2 12.65 -5.00 7.95
C GLU A 2 11.39 -4.26 7.47
N THR A 3 11.48 -2.93 7.41
CA THR A 3 10.46 -2.10 6.79
C THR A 3 10.63 -2.17 5.28
N GLY A 4 9.61 -2.59 4.55
CA GLY A 4 9.72 -2.69 3.10
C GLY A 4 8.46 -3.22 2.41
N PRO A 5 8.44 -3.22 1.06
CA PRO A 5 7.29 -3.65 0.27
C PRO A 5 6.95 -5.13 0.50
N LEU A 6 7.93 -5.96 0.86
CA LEU A 6 7.74 -7.38 1.14
C LEU A 6 7.20 -7.67 2.54
N SER A 7 7.13 -6.67 3.42
CA SER A 7 6.70 -6.86 4.81
C SER A 7 5.31 -7.49 4.92
N VAL A 8 4.35 -7.01 4.13
CA VAL A 8 2.98 -7.53 4.14
C VAL A 8 2.93 -9.01 3.75
N TRP A 9 3.63 -9.37 2.67
CA TRP A 9 3.69 -10.76 2.19
C TRP A 9 4.33 -11.68 3.23
N PHE A 10 5.46 -11.26 3.81
CA PHE A 10 6.20 -12.07 4.79
C PHE A 10 5.41 -12.27 6.09
N TYR A 11 4.76 -11.22 6.60
CA TYR A 11 3.89 -11.31 7.78
C TYR A 11 2.78 -12.34 7.59
N HIS A 12 2.03 -12.24 6.49
CA HIS A 12 0.93 -13.16 6.22
C HIS A 12 1.43 -14.58 5.92
N GLY A 13 2.53 -14.72 5.20
CA GLY A 13 3.12 -16.03 4.87
C GLY A 13 3.66 -16.81 6.07
N LEU A 14 4.21 -16.10 7.06
CA LEU A 14 4.64 -16.69 8.34
C LEU A 14 3.45 -17.05 9.23
N ARG A 15 2.44 -16.17 9.32
CA ARG A 15 1.21 -16.44 10.06
C ARG A 15 0.45 -17.65 9.50
N GLN A 16 0.39 -17.80 8.18
CA GLN A 16 -0.20 -18.98 7.53
C GLN A 16 0.52 -20.29 7.87
N ARG A 17 1.82 -20.22 8.21
CA ARG A 17 2.63 -21.37 8.65
C ARG A 17 2.56 -21.61 10.15
N GLY A 18 1.70 -20.89 10.88
CA GLY A 18 1.54 -21.03 12.33
C GLY A 18 2.65 -20.38 13.15
N VAL A 19 3.50 -19.55 12.54
CA VAL A 19 4.55 -18.84 13.29
C VAL A 19 3.94 -17.62 14.00
N PRO A 20 4.16 -17.45 15.31
CA PRO A 20 3.67 -16.29 16.05
C PRO A 20 4.49 -15.05 15.69
N VAL A 21 3.99 -14.28 14.73
CA VAL A 21 4.63 -13.05 14.25
C VAL A 21 3.76 -11.85 14.59
N ASP A 22 4.34 -10.85 15.24
CA ASP A 22 3.69 -9.56 15.49
C ASP A 22 4.43 -8.42 14.79
N CYS A 23 3.67 -7.46 14.26
CA CYS A 23 4.23 -6.23 13.71
C CYS A 23 4.18 -5.13 14.77
N ILE A 24 5.30 -4.45 14.96
CA ILE A 24 5.45 -3.37 15.95
C ILE A 24 5.75 -2.07 15.21
N HIS A 25 5.13 -0.97 15.66
CA HIS A 25 5.35 0.33 15.03
C HIS A 25 6.78 0.81 15.27
N ALA A 26 7.54 1.06 14.19
CA ALA A 26 8.94 1.45 14.27
C ALA A 26 9.20 2.69 15.15
N ARG A 27 8.29 3.68 15.13
CA ARG A 27 8.42 4.88 15.98
C ARG A 27 8.29 4.58 17.47
N HIS A 28 7.46 3.61 17.86
CA HIS A 28 7.31 3.25 19.27
C HIS A 28 8.53 2.49 19.77
N VAL A 29 9.07 1.58 18.94
CA VAL A 29 10.32 0.89 19.23
C VAL A 29 11.46 1.90 19.37
N HIS A 30 11.57 2.84 18.43
CA HIS A 30 12.59 3.88 18.49
C HIS A 30 12.46 4.74 19.75
N ALA A 31 11.25 5.19 20.11
CA ALA A 31 11.03 5.95 21.33
C ALA A 31 11.39 5.18 22.60
N ALA A 32 11.10 3.88 22.65
CA ALA A 32 11.46 3.03 23.77
C ALA A 32 12.97 2.81 23.91
N LEU A 33 13.70 2.88 22.80
CA LEU A 33 15.16 2.68 22.77
C LEU A 33 15.95 4.00 22.74
N ALA A 34 15.28 5.14 22.59
CA ALA A 34 15.92 6.46 22.48
C ALA A 34 16.71 6.87 23.74
N THR A 35 16.42 6.26 24.88
CA THR A 35 17.13 6.48 26.15
C THR A 35 18.43 5.66 26.27
N GLN A 36 18.74 4.78 25.31
CA GLN A 36 20.01 4.04 25.30
C GLN A 36 21.19 5.00 25.03
N LEU A 37 22.16 5.00 25.93
CA LEU A 37 23.34 5.88 25.88
C LEU A 37 24.25 5.59 24.67
N ASN A 38 24.37 4.32 24.26
CA ASN A 38 25.23 3.88 23.16
C ASN A 38 24.42 3.14 22.10
N LYS A 39 24.24 3.77 20.94
CA LYS A 39 23.55 3.18 19.80
C LYS A 39 24.50 2.25 19.04
N THR A 40 24.21 0.96 19.08
CA THR A 40 24.85 -0.07 18.24
C THR A 40 23.78 -1.05 17.77
N ASP A 41 23.97 -1.69 16.62
CA ASP A 41 23.00 -2.67 16.11
C ASP A 41 22.77 -3.83 17.09
N ALA A 42 23.81 -4.21 17.85
CA ALA A 42 23.71 -5.21 18.91
C ALA A 42 22.81 -4.74 20.08
N ASN A 43 22.94 -3.49 20.51
CA ASN A 43 22.13 -2.92 21.59
C ASN A 43 20.68 -2.69 21.14
N ASP A 44 20.48 -2.28 19.89
CA ASP A 44 19.15 -2.14 19.30
C ASP A 44 18.45 -3.52 19.25
N ALA A 45 19.11 -4.57 18.76
CA ALA A 45 18.57 -5.92 18.75
C ALA A 45 18.24 -6.44 20.15
N HIS A 46 19.13 -6.19 21.12
CA HIS A 46 18.90 -6.57 22.52
C HIS A 46 17.70 -5.85 23.12
N GLY A 47 17.60 -4.53 22.90
CA GLY A 47 16.52 -3.70 23.39
C GLY A 47 15.17 -4.09 22.80
N ILE A 48 15.11 -4.38 21.49
CA ILE A 48 13.90 -4.90 20.83
C ILE A 48 13.50 -6.24 21.45
N ALA A 49 14.45 -7.13 21.70
CA ALA A 49 14.18 -8.44 22.30
C ALA A 49 13.67 -8.32 23.76
N GLN A 50 14.17 -7.35 24.52
CA GLN A 50 13.63 -7.07 25.86
C GLN A 50 12.21 -6.51 25.80
N LEU A 51 11.96 -5.57 24.88
CA LEU A 51 10.64 -4.97 24.66
C LEU A 51 9.58 -6.02 24.31
N THR A 52 9.92 -6.98 23.44
CA THR A 52 9.01 -8.06 23.05
C THR A 52 8.80 -9.06 24.16
N ARG A 53 9.85 -9.43 24.91
CA ARG A 53 9.74 -10.36 26.05
C ARG A 53 8.90 -9.81 27.19
N SER A 54 9.01 -8.52 27.49
CA SER A 54 8.22 -7.90 28.57
C SER A 54 6.75 -7.68 28.17
N GLY A 55 6.41 -7.79 26.88
CA GLY A 55 5.09 -7.47 26.37
C GLY A 55 4.78 -5.97 26.36
N TRP A 56 5.76 -5.11 26.62
CA TRP A 56 5.60 -3.64 26.61
C TRP A 56 5.60 -3.08 25.18
N TYR A 57 4.74 -3.61 24.33
CA TYR A 57 4.50 -3.08 23.00
C TYR A 57 3.04 -3.28 22.60
N ARG A 58 2.59 -2.46 21.65
CA ARG A 58 1.27 -2.62 21.04
C ARG A 58 1.44 -3.21 19.63
N PRO A 59 0.89 -4.41 19.35
CA PRO A 59 0.91 -4.94 18.00
C PRO A 59 0.08 -4.05 17.07
N VAL A 60 0.58 -3.87 15.85
CA VAL A 60 -0.08 -3.13 14.78
C VAL A 60 -0.71 -4.13 13.83
N ALA A 61 -1.98 -3.92 13.51
CA ALA A 61 -2.67 -4.73 12.52
C ALA A 61 -2.04 -4.52 11.14
N VAL A 62 -1.62 -5.61 10.50
CA VAL A 62 -1.17 -5.60 9.10
C VAL A 62 -2.39 -5.72 8.21
N LYS A 63 -2.46 -4.86 7.19
CA LYS A 63 -3.57 -4.85 6.25
C LYS A 63 -3.65 -6.19 5.51
N SER A 64 -4.88 -6.67 5.28
CA SER A 64 -5.10 -7.96 4.61
C SER A 64 -4.62 -7.93 3.15
N ILE A 65 -4.24 -9.10 2.62
CA ILE A 65 -3.86 -9.24 1.21
C ILE A 65 -5.00 -8.78 0.29
N ALA A 66 -6.25 -9.15 0.58
CA ALA A 66 -7.43 -8.71 -0.17
C ALA A 66 -7.57 -7.17 -0.21
N SER A 67 -7.25 -6.48 0.89
CA SER A 67 -7.23 -5.01 0.91
C SER A 67 -6.16 -4.41 -0.02
N HIS A 68 -5.02 -5.08 -0.17
CA HIS A 68 -3.98 -4.68 -1.12
C HIS A 68 -4.41 -4.92 -2.56
N GLU A 69 -5.03 -6.06 -2.84
CA GLU A 69 -5.54 -6.43 -4.16
C GLU A 69 -6.55 -5.40 -4.69
N VAL A 70 -7.56 -5.04 -3.89
CA VAL A 70 -8.53 -4.01 -4.27
C VAL A 70 -7.84 -2.67 -4.59
N ARG A 71 -6.88 -2.26 -3.77
CA ARG A 71 -6.14 -1.01 -3.98
C ARG A 71 -5.30 -1.06 -5.27
N LEU A 72 -4.66 -2.19 -5.54
CA LEU A 72 -3.87 -2.40 -6.76
C LEU A 72 -4.76 -2.34 -8.00
N LEU A 73 -5.92 -2.97 -7.98
CA LEU A 73 -6.89 -2.93 -9.09
C LEU A 73 -7.38 -1.51 -9.36
N LEU A 74 -7.74 -0.75 -8.31
CA LEU A 74 -8.15 0.65 -8.45
C LEU A 74 -7.01 1.52 -9.00
N GLY A 75 -5.78 1.32 -8.52
CA GLY A 75 -4.59 2.02 -9.02
C GLY A 75 -4.33 1.73 -10.49
N ALA A 76 -4.29 0.45 -10.88
CA ALA A 76 -4.07 0.01 -12.25
C ALA A 76 -5.15 0.57 -13.20
N ARG A 77 -6.43 0.51 -12.82
CA ARG A 77 -7.51 1.11 -13.59
C ARG A 77 -7.29 2.60 -13.78
N SER A 78 -6.97 3.34 -12.72
CA SER A 78 -6.73 4.78 -12.79
C SER A 78 -5.57 5.12 -13.73
N GLN A 79 -4.48 4.34 -13.66
CA GLN A 79 -3.33 4.51 -14.55
C GLN A 79 -3.71 4.26 -16.02
N LEU A 80 -4.42 3.18 -16.32
CA LEU A 80 -4.85 2.85 -17.69
C LEU A 80 -5.79 3.91 -18.25
N VAL A 81 -6.75 4.39 -17.46
CA VAL A 81 -7.66 5.47 -17.83
C VAL A 81 -6.89 6.76 -18.12
N SER A 82 -5.90 7.09 -17.28
CA SER A 82 -5.04 8.26 -17.46
C SER A 82 -4.23 8.16 -18.76
N MET A 83 -3.56 7.03 -19.00
CA MET A 83 -2.76 6.79 -20.20
C MET A 83 -3.61 6.89 -21.47
N ARG A 84 -4.75 6.21 -21.52
CA ARG A 84 -5.70 6.29 -22.65
C ARG A 84 -6.13 7.74 -22.92
N THR A 85 -6.48 8.47 -21.87
CA THR A 85 -6.97 9.85 -22.01
C THR A 85 -5.85 10.81 -22.43
N GLY A 86 -4.64 10.62 -21.89
CA GLY A 86 -3.45 11.36 -22.28
C GLY A 86 -3.09 11.15 -23.75
N LEU A 87 -3.03 9.90 -24.21
CA LEU A 87 -2.77 9.56 -25.61
C LEU A 87 -3.81 10.15 -26.55
N TYR A 88 -5.10 10.05 -26.20
CA TYR A 88 -6.17 10.65 -26.99
C TYR A 88 -6.03 12.17 -27.10
N ASN A 89 -5.72 12.83 -25.99
CA ASN A 89 -5.53 14.28 -25.97
C ASN A 89 -4.29 14.71 -26.78
N GLN A 90 -3.22 13.92 -26.77
CA GLN A 90 -2.04 14.15 -27.62
C GLN A 90 -2.41 14.06 -29.11
N ILE A 91 -3.10 12.99 -29.52
CA ILE A 91 -3.57 12.82 -30.91
C ILE A 91 -4.46 13.99 -31.33
N ARG A 92 -5.43 14.37 -30.48
CA ARG A 92 -6.30 15.51 -30.71
C ARG A 92 -5.51 16.81 -30.86
N GLY A 93 -4.46 17.00 -30.05
CA GLY A 93 -3.58 18.15 -30.14
C GLY A 93 -2.85 18.24 -31.48
N VAL A 94 -2.28 17.13 -31.95
CA VAL A 94 -1.58 17.05 -33.25
C VAL A 94 -2.52 17.33 -34.42
N LEU A 95 -3.71 16.72 -34.42
CA LEU A 95 -4.67 16.85 -35.52
C LEU A 95 -5.23 18.28 -35.67
N LYS A 96 -5.30 19.06 -34.58
CA LYS A 96 -5.72 20.47 -34.64
C LYS A 96 -4.81 21.31 -35.54
N THR A 97 -3.51 21.03 -35.59
CA THR A 97 -2.57 21.73 -36.47
C THR A 97 -2.92 21.54 -37.95
N PHE A 98 -3.54 20.42 -38.29
CA PHE A 98 -3.99 20.09 -39.64
C PHE A 98 -5.46 20.44 -39.89
N GLY A 99 -6.09 21.24 -39.00
CA GLY A 99 -7.49 21.65 -39.14
C GLY A 99 -8.52 20.58 -38.79
N VAL A 100 -8.09 19.42 -38.27
CA VAL A 100 -8.99 18.32 -37.88
C VAL A 100 -9.30 18.40 -36.39
N VAL A 101 -10.58 18.58 -36.04
CA VAL A 101 -11.02 18.70 -34.64
C VAL A 101 -11.77 17.44 -34.20
N LEU A 102 -11.15 16.67 -33.30
CA LEU A 102 -11.82 15.52 -32.67
C LEU A 102 -12.66 15.94 -31.44
N PRO A 103 -13.74 15.21 -31.12
CA PRO A 103 -14.50 15.42 -29.87
C PRO A 103 -13.66 15.07 -28.64
N ALA A 104 -14.06 15.52 -27.45
CA ALA A 104 -13.40 15.08 -26.22
C ALA A 104 -13.78 13.63 -25.89
N LEU A 105 -12.84 12.87 -25.31
CA LEU A 105 -13.16 11.52 -24.85
C LEU A 105 -14.12 11.60 -23.67
N ALA A 106 -15.24 10.87 -23.75
CA ALA A 106 -16.22 10.81 -22.67
C ALA A 106 -15.54 10.33 -21.37
N ALA A 107 -15.83 11.03 -20.26
CA ALA A 107 -15.38 10.61 -18.95
C ALA A 107 -15.94 9.21 -18.64
N PRO A 108 -15.17 8.32 -17.98
CA PRO A 108 -15.70 7.02 -17.60
C PRO A 108 -16.91 7.21 -16.68
N ALA A 109 -18.08 6.76 -17.12
CA ALA A 109 -19.32 6.83 -16.35
C ALA A 109 -19.12 6.14 -14.99
N ARG A 110 -19.29 6.90 -13.90
CA ARG A 110 -19.17 6.39 -12.51
C ARG A 110 -20.31 5.43 -12.13
N SER A 111 -21.37 5.32 -12.96
CA SER A 111 -22.61 4.63 -12.62
C SER A 111 -22.52 3.10 -12.55
N SER A 112 -21.55 2.45 -13.21
CA SER A 112 -21.44 0.98 -13.20
C SER A 112 -20.72 0.40 -11.97
N LEU A 113 -20.10 1.23 -11.13
CA LEU A 113 -19.43 0.76 -9.89
C LEU A 113 -20.40 0.64 -8.71
N ASN A 114 -21.48 1.43 -8.69
CA ASN A 114 -22.49 1.35 -7.62
C ASN A 114 -23.35 0.07 -7.73
N SER A 115 -23.59 -0.44 -8.94
CA SER A 115 -24.35 -1.67 -9.14
C SER A 115 -23.60 -2.94 -8.73
N MET A 116 -22.25 -2.96 -8.78
CA MET A 116 -21.47 -4.10 -8.29
C MET A 116 -21.34 -4.15 -6.76
N CYS A 117 -21.30 -3.01 -6.07
CA CYS A 117 -21.25 -2.96 -4.60
C CYS A 117 -22.59 -3.28 -3.91
N GLN A 118 -23.71 -3.22 -4.64
CA GLN A 118 -25.04 -3.56 -4.11
C GLN A 118 -25.40 -5.05 -4.28
N GLN A 119 -24.66 -5.81 -5.08
CA GLN A 119 -24.96 -7.22 -5.38
C GLN A 119 -24.36 -8.22 -4.36
N HIS A 120 -23.49 -7.76 -3.44
CA HIS A 120 -22.82 -8.60 -2.43
C HIS A 120 -23.07 -8.11 -0.99
N ARG A 121 -24.32 -7.84 -0.64
CA ARG A 121 -24.79 -7.73 0.76
C ARG A 121 -25.84 -8.78 1.05
#